data_AF-A0A4Q7CQ51-F1
#
_entry.id   AF-A0A4Q7CQ51-F1
#
_cell.length_a   1.000
_cell.length_b   1.000
_cell.length_c   1.000
_cell.angle_alpha   90.00
_cell.angle_beta   90.00
_cell.angle_gamma   90.00
#
_symmetry.space_group_name_H-M   'P 1'
#
loop_
_entity.id
_entity.type
_entity.pdbx_description
1 polymer ?
#
loop_
_entity_poly.entity_id
_entity_poly.type
_entity_poly.pdbx_seq_one_letter_code
_entity_poly.pdbx_strand_id
1 'polypeptide(L)'
;FSELFNHEKIVGVKYTAPNFFLLERIRKAFPDKLILSGFDEMLVQATISGVDGAIGSTYNVNGRRARKIFDLARQGQIQEAYQLQHDSNDIIETVLS
;
A
#
# COMPACT_ATOMS: atom_id res chain seq x y z
N PHE A 1 -17.56 0.56 6.03
CA PHE A 1 -16.66 -0.54 6.46
C PHE A 1 -17.21 -1.37 7.61
N SER A 2 -17.73 -0.77 8.69
CA SER A 2 -18.21 -1.53 9.87
C SER A 2 -19.24 -2.62 9.55
N GLU A 3 -20.29 -2.28 8.80
CA GLU A 3 -21.33 -3.25 8.42
C GLU A 3 -20.76 -4.44 7.61
N LEU A 4 -19.90 -4.15 6.62
CA LEU A 4 -19.23 -5.18 5.82
C LEU A 4 -18.31 -6.05 6.69
N PHE A 5 -17.46 -5.44 7.52
CA PHE A 5 -16.49 -6.16 8.34
C PHE A 5 -17.08 -6.93 9.52
N ASN A 6 -18.34 -6.67 9.88
CA ASN A 6 -19.11 -7.49 10.80
C ASN A 6 -19.40 -8.90 10.24
N HIS A 7 -19.40 -9.08 8.92
CA HIS A 7 -19.52 -10.40 8.32
C HIS A 7 -18.19 -11.16 8.41
N GLU A 8 -18.16 -12.30 9.12
CA GLU A 8 -16.94 -13.07 9.41
C GLU A 8 -16.13 -13.46 8.17
N LYS A 9 -16.82 -13.78 7.06
CA LYS A 9 -16.17 -14.13 5.79
C LYS A 9 -15.57 -12.94 5.02
N ILE A 10 -15.85 -11.70 5.42
CA ILE A 10 -15.20 -10.53 4.83
C ILE A 10 -13.92 -10.27 5.62
N VAL A 11 -12.81 -10.81 5.11
CA VAL A 11 -11.52 -10.83 5.81
C VAL A 11 -10.71 -9.54 5.65
N GLY A 12 -11.05 -8.69 4.69
CA GLY A 12 -10.23 -7.54 4.37
C GLY A 12 -10.71 -6.70 3.19
N VAL A 13 -9.84 -5.79 2.74
CA VAL A 13 -10.09 -4.85 1.64
C VAL A 13 -8.85 -4.65 0.78
N LYS A 14 -9.04 -4.57 -0.54
CA LYS A 14 -8.08 -3.93 -1.46
C LYS A 14 -8.42 -2.44 -1.55
N TYR A 15 -7.58 -1.58 -0.99
CA TYR A 15 -7.85 -0.15 -0.82
C TYR A 15 -7.24 0.68 -1.96
N THR A 16 -8.10 1.30 -2.77
CA THR A 16 -7.75 2.13 -3.95
C THR A 16 -8.40 3.51 -3.89
N ALA A 17 -8.60 4.07 -2.69
CA ALA A 17 -8.99 5.48 -2.54
C ALA A 17 -7.75 6.33 -2.20
N PRO A 18 -7.49 7.48 -2.87
CA PRO A 18 -6.31 8.31 -2.63
C PRO A 18 -6.51 9.17 -1.37
N ASN A 19 -6.82 8.52 -0.25
CA ASN A 19 -7.19 9.15 1.00
C ASN A 19 -6.50 8.43 2.16
N PHE A 20 -5.35 8.95 2.59
CA PHE A 20 -4.59 8.40 3.71
C PHE A 20 -5.25 8.64 5.06
N PHE A 21 -6.06 9.68 5.20
CA PHE A 21 -6.83 9.89 6.43
C PHE A 21 -7.82 8.74 6.64
N LEU A 22 -8.60 8.39 5.61
CA LEU A 22 -9.52 7.24 5.68
C LEU A 22 -8.77 5.92 5.86
N LEU A 23 -7.61 5.74 5.22
CA LEU A 23 -6.78 4.53 5.42
C LEU A 23 -6.36 4.38 6.89
N GLU A 24 -5.87 5.45 7.53
CA GLU A 24 -5.54 5.45 8.95
C GLU A 24 -6.77 5.12 9.81
N ARG A 25 -7.94 5.72 9.51
CA ARG A 25 -9.18 5.40 10.22
C ARG A 25 -9.58 3.93 10.11
N ILE A 26 -9.42 3.33 8.93
CA ILE A 26 -9.74 1.91 8.69
C ILE A 26 -8.76 1.04 9.47
N ARG A 27 -7.45 1.26 9.35
CA ARG A 27 -6.44 0.48 10.08
C ARG A 27 -6.68 0.55 11.59
N LYS A 28 -6.95 1.75 12.12
CA LYS A 28 -7.23 1.93 13.56
C LYS A 28 -8.52 1.23 14.01
N ALA A 29 -9.59 1.33 13.22
CA ALA A 29 -10.89 0.77 13.59
C ALA A 29 -10.97 -0.76 13.40
N PHE A 30 -10.17 -1.32 12.49
CA PHE A 30 -10.19 -2.74 12.13
C PHE A 30 -8.76 -3.30 12.13
N PRO A 31 -8.10 -3.37 13.30
CA PRO A 31 -6.69 -3.76 13.40
C PRO A 31 -6.42 -5.17 12.83
N ASP A 32 -7.38 -6.08 12.99
CA ASP A 32 -7.24 -7.50 12.61
C ASP A 32 -7.71 -7.81 11.18
N LYS A 33 -8.24 -6.83 10.43
CA LYS A 33 -8.66 -7.04 9.04
C LYS A 33 -7.47 -6.85 8.10
N LEU A 34 -7.43 -7.68 7.05
CA LEU A 34 -6.41 -7.59 6.02
C LEU A 34 -6.62 -6.33 5.17
N ILE A 35 -5.60 -5.51 5.00
CA ILE A 35 -5.63 -4.33 4.14
C ILE A 35 -4.51 -4.44 3.11
N LEU A 36 -4.88 -4.51 1.84
CA LEU A 36 -3.94 -4.46 0.72
C LEU A 36 -4.09 -3.12 0.00
N SER A 37 -3.05 -2.30 -0.10
CA SER A 37 -3.12 -1.06 -0.91
C SER A 37 -3.14 -1.39 -2.39
N GLY A 38 -3.75 -0.52 -3.19
CA GLY A 38 -3.87 -0.72 -4.64
C GLY A 38 -3.32 0.40 -5.53
N PHE A 39 -2.68 1.43 -4.96
CA PHE A 39 -1.96 2.45 -5.71
C PHE A 39 -0.45 2.19 -5.61
N ASP A 40 0.14 1.75 -6.71
CA ASP A 40 1.55 1.39 -6.83
C ASP A 40 2.45 2.60 -6.51
N GLU A 41 2.02 3.79 -6.93
CA GLU A 41 2.73 5.06 -6.82
C GLU A 41 2.72 5.67 -5.41
N MET A 42 1.97 5.06 -4.51
CA MET A 42 1.87 5.46 -3.10
C MET A 42 2.19 4.33 -2.11
N LEU A 43 2.93 3.30 -2.57
CA LEU A 43 3.24 2.12 -1.77
C LEU A 43 3.98 2.46 -0.47
N VAL A 44 4.97 3.34 -0.52
CA VAL A 44 5.74 3.74 0.68
C VAL A 44 4.86 4.42 1.74
N GLN A 45 3.94 5.31 1.35
CA GLN A 45 3.00 5.96 2.26
C GLN A 45 1.98 4.96 2.82
N ALA A 46 1.49 4.03 1.99
CA ALA A 46 0.60 2.97 2.43
C ALA A 46 1.29 2.05 3.45
N THR A 47 2.57 1.72 3.22
CA THR A 47 3.35 0.86 4.11
C THR A 47 3.48 1.47 5.51
N ILE A 48 3.85 2.75 5.61
CA ILE A 48 3.91 3.43 6.93
C ILE A 48 2.53 3.69 7.54
N SER A 49 1.47 3.67 6.73
CA SER A 49 0.07 3.73 7.18
C SER A 49 -0.46 2.38 7.68
N GLY A 50 0.40 1.35 7.67
CA GLY A 50 0.13 0.06 8.27
C GLY A 50 -0.63 -0.92 7.39
N VAL A 51 -0.58 -0.85 6.06
CA VAL A 51 -1.15 -1.93 5.22
C VAL A 51 -0.40 -3.25 5.42
N ASP A 52 -1.08 -4.38 5.20
CA ASP A 52 -0.49 -5.73 5.33
C ASP A 52 0.21 -6.19 4.04
N GLY A 53 0.02 -5.46 2.95
CA GLY A 53 0.59 -5.73 1.65
C GLY A 53 -0.02 -4.84 0.58
N ALA A 54 0.20 -5.19 -0.69
CA ALA A 54 -0.29 -4.42 -1.81
C ALA A 54 -0.59 -5.30 -3.03
N ILE A 55 -1.52 -4.85 -3.87
CA ILE A 55 -1.83 -5.44 -5.18
C ILE A 55 -1.75 -4.32 -6.22
N GLY A 56 -0.79 -4.43 -7.14
CA GLY A 56 -0.49 -3.39 -8.13
C GLY A 56 -0.18 -3.96 -9.51
N SER A 57 -0.53 -3.23 -10.56
CA SER A 57 -0.32 -3.65 -11.95
C SER A 57 1.16 -3.56 -12.34
N THR A 58 1.87 -2.54 -11.89
CA THR A 58 3.28 -2.33 -12.23
C THR A 58 4.20 -3.33 -11.55
N TYR A 59 3.72 -4.06 -10.54
CA TYR A 59 4.48 -5.13 -9.89
C TYR A 59 4.86 -6.26 -10.86
N ASN A 60 4.13 -6.41 -11.98
CA ASN A 60 4.49 -7.31 -13.07
C ASN A 60 5.88 -7.01 -13.67
N VAL A 61 6.33 -5.75 -13.64
CA VAL A 61 7.63 -5.33 -14.19
C VAL A 61 8.56 -4.71 -13.13
N ASN A 62 8.01 -4.24 -12.01
CA ASN A 62 8.72 -3.53 -10.94
C ASN A 62 8.56 -4.17 -9.55
N GLY A 63 8.04 -5.41 -9.47
CA GLY A 63 7.72 -6.07 -8.19
C GLY A 63 8.91 -6.26 -7.24
N ARG A 64 10.13 -6.37 -7.76
CA ARG A 64 11.36 -6.43 -6.94
C ARG A 64 11.60 -5.13 -6.19
N ARG A 65 11.40 -3.97 -6.81
CA ARG A 65 11.49 -2.67 -6.11
C ARG A 65 10.34 -2.50 -5.14
N ALA A 66 9.12 -2.85 -5.53
CA ALA A 66 7.95 -2.80 -4.64
C ALA A 66 8.19 -3.56 -3.32
N ARG A 67 8.74 -4.79 -3.39
CA ARG A 67 9.12 -5.54 -2.19
C ARG A 67 10.15 -4.81 -1.33
N LYS A 68 11.20 -4.25 -1.95
CA LYS A 68 12.23 -3.49 -1.22
C LYS A 68 11.65 -2.25 -0.54
N ILE A 69 10.79 -1.48 -1.22
CA ILE A 69 10.10 -0.33 -0.63
C ILE A 69 9.34 -0.77 0.63
N PHE A 70 8.55 -1.84 0.50
CA PHE A 70 7.74 -2.36 1.60
C PHE A 70 8.60 -2.83 2.79
N ASP A 71 9.69 -3.54 2.53
CA ASP A 71 10.57 -4.06 3.59
C ASP A 71 11.38 -2.94 4.27
N LEU A 72 12.01 -2.05 3.50
CA LEU A 72 12.80 -0.94 4.04
C LEU A 72 11.95 0.03 4.85
N ALA A 73 10.73 0.36 4.38
CA ALA A 73 9.83 1.24 5.12
C ALA A 73 9.43 0.64 6.49
N ARG A 74 9.17 -0.68 6.56
CA ARG A 74 8.89 -1.38 7.82
C ARG A 74 10.10 -1.53 8.73
N GLN A 75 11.31 -1.54 8.16
CA GLN A 75 12.57 -1.56 8.90
C GLN A 75 12.97 -0.16 9.40
N GLY A 76 12.18 0.88 9.10
CA GLY A 76 12.47 2.26 9.48
C GLY A 76 13.49 2.97 8.57
N GLN A 77 13.95 2.32 7.50
CA GLN A 77 14.85 2.89 6.49
C GLN A 77 14.08 3.76 5.49
N ILE A 78 13.39 4.79 6.00
CA ILE A 78 12.37 5.51 5.23
C ILE A 78 12.93 6.28 4.04
N GLN A 79 14.14 6.86 4.16
CA GLN A 79 14.78 7.62 3.09
C GLN A 79 15.12 6.72 1.89
N GLU A 80 15.64 5.51 2.16
CA GLU A 80 15.97 4.54 1.12
C GLU A 80 14.69 3.98 0.46
N ALA A 81 13.66 3.67 1.26
CA ALA A 81 12.36 3.27 0.74
C ALA A 81 11.74 4.35 -0.16
N TYR A 82 11.84 5.62 0.26
CA TYR A 82 11.29 6.74 -0.50
C TYR A 82 12.06 6.99 -1.80
N GLN A 83 13.39 6.84 -1.79
CA GLN A 83 14.19 6.89 -3.02
C GLN A 83 13.74 5.82 -4.03
N LEU A 84 13.52 4.58 -3.58
CA LEU A 84 13.00 3.53 -4.47
C LEU A 84 11.57 3.82 -4.96
N GLN A 85 10.76 4.54 -4.18
CA GLN A 85 9.45 5.01 -4.63
C GLN A 85 9.59 6.07 -5.72
N HIS A 86 10.54 7.00 -5.64
CA HIS A 86 10.84 7.94 -6.73
C HIS A 86 11.13 7.20 -8.03
N ASP A 87 12.10 6.27 -8.01
CA ASP A 87 12.44 5.46 -9.19
C ASP A 87 11.25 4.64 -9.73
N SER A 88 10.36 4.19 -8.83
CA SER A 88 9.16 3.45 -9.20
C SER A 88 8.11 4.34 -9.82
N ASN A 89 7.97 5.58 -9.34
CA ASN A 89 7.02 6.55 -9.86
C ASN A 89 7.44 7.07 -11.24
N ASP A 90 8.74 7.19 -11.51
CA ASP A 90 9.24 7.50 -12.87
C ASP A 90 8.76 6.44 -13.89
N ILE A 91 8.80 5.16 -13.51
CA ILE A 91 8.28 4.06 -14.34
C ILE A 91 6.76 4.16 -14.51
N ILE A 92 6.03 4.39 -13.41
CA ILE A 92 4.57 4.45 -13.42
C ILE A 92 4.08 5.62 -14.28
N GLU A 93 4.67 6.81 -14.12
CA GLU A 93 4.35 7.99 -14.93
C GLU A 93 4.56 7.70 -16.42
N THR A 94 5.69 7.09 -16.79
CA THR A 94 6.00 6.71 -18.18
C THR A 94 5.04 5.67 -18.75
N VAL A 95 4.48 4.79 -17.93
CA VAL A 95 3.51 3.76 -18.37
C VAL A 95 2.10 4.33 -18.55
N LEU A 96 1.76 5.38 -17.79
CA LEU A 96 0.44 6.02 -17.83
C LEU A 96 0.34 7.12 -18.90
N SER A 97 1.47 7.65 -19.37
CA SER A 97 1.57 8.59 -20.49
C SER A 97 1.36 7.93 -21.85
#